data_AF-A0A5C7Z0S2-F1
#
_entry.id   AF-A0A5C7Z0S2-F1
#
_cell.length_a   1.000
_cell.length_b   1.000
_cell.length_c   1.000
_cell.angle_alpha   90.00
_cell.angle_beta   90.00
_cell.angle_gamma   90.00
#
_symmetry.space_group_name_H-M   'P 1'
#
loop_
_entity.id
_entity.type
_entity.pdbx_description
1 polymer ?
#
loop_
_entity_poly.entity_id
_entity_poly.type
_entity_poly.pdbx_seq_one_letter_code
_entity_poly.pdbx_strand_id
1 'polypeptide(L)'
;MTRQLTTLLLLFFVTSNLCYSQETTITKPRKCVASIKAEKPLIVVNDSILKYEVMEYINPDDIESVTVWKDKKAMELYGEKGKFGVIKITTKNISKRKLIKIYKEFKHEL
;
A
#
# COMPACT_ATOMS: atom_id res chain seq x y z
N MET A 1 51.30 20.73 -24.68
CA MET A 1 50.75 19.86 -23.61
C MET A 1 49.21 19.93 -23.52
N THR A 2 48.49 20.35 -24.58
CA THR A 2 47.02 20.61 -24.55
C THR A 2 46.20 19.68 -25.46
N ARG A 3 46.85 18.80 -26.23
CA ARG A 3 46.18 17.91 -27.21
C ARG A 3 45.43 16.72 -26.58
N GLN A 4 45.78 16.31 -25.35
CA GLN A 4 45.09 15.22 -24.63
C GLN A 4 43.78 15.67 -23.96
N LEU A 5 43.66 16.96 -23.63
CA LEU A 5 42.51 17.51 -22.90
C LEU A 5 41.30 17.75 -23.82
N THR A 6 41.55 18.09 -25.09
CA THR A 6 40.48 18.28 -26.08
C THR A 6 39.88 16.96 -26.58
N THR A 7 40.66 15.87 -26.63
CA THR A 7 40.18 14.54 -27.03
C THR A 7 39.32 13.87 -25.95
N LEU A 8 39.60 14.12 -24.66
CA LEU A 8 38.80 13.58 -23.55
C LEU A 8 37.42 14.26 -23.43
N LEU A 9 37.33 15.57 -23.68
CA LEU A 9 36.06 16.30 -23.65
C LEU A 9 35.11 15.88 -24.80
N LEU A 10 35.66 15.59 -25.98
CA LEU A 10 34.87 15.20 -27.17
C LEU A 10 34.25 13.79 -27.02
N LEU A 11 34.88 12.90 -26.24
CA LEU A 11 34.33 11.59 -25.91
C LEU A 11 33.11 11.64 -24.96
N PHE A 12 32.96 12.69 -24.14
CA PHE A 12 31.77 12.89 -23.30
C PHE A 12 30.56 13.42 -24.08
N PHE A 13 30.76 14.14 -25.19
CA PHE A 13 29.67 14.65 -26.02
C PHE A 13 29.10 13.62 -27.00
N VAL A 14 29.89 12.61 -27.39
CA VAL A 14 29.45 11.57 -28.33
C VAL A 14 28.63 10.47 -27.65
N THR A 15 28.84 10.22 -26.35
CA THR A 15 28.11 9.19 -25.59
C THR A 15 26.71 9.59 -25.17
N SER A 16 26.38 10.89 -25.15
CA SER A 16 25.00 11.34 -24.89
C SER A 16 24.05 11.10 -26.06
N ASN A 17 24.57 10.83 -27.26
CA ASN A 17 23.78 10.58 -28.47
C ASN A 17 23.78 9.11 -28.93
N LEU A 18 24.30 8.17 -28.13
CA LEU A 18 24.25 6.75 -28.47
C LEU A 18 23.91 5.87 -27.26
N CYS A 19 22.71 6.06 -26.69
CA CYS A 19 21.96 4.92 -26.15
C CYS A 19 20.48 5.28 -26.00
N TYR A 20 19.79 5.35 -27.13
CA TYR A 20 18.36 5.07 -27.12
C TYR A 20 18.03 4.25 -28.37
N SER A 21 18.05 2.93 -28.22
CA SER A 21 17.32 2.04 -29.11
C SER A 21 16.39 1.18 -28.27
N GLN A 22 15.09 1.40 -28.46
CA GLN A 22 14.03 0.44 -28.21
C GLN A 22 13.05 0.62 -29.37
N GLU A 23 13.29 -0.08 -30.48
CA GLU A 23 12.23 -0.39 -31.43
C GLU A 23 11.76 -1.82 -31.14
N THR A 24 10.45 -2.02 -31.01
CA THR A 24 9.73 -3.21 -31.51
C THR A 24 8.24 -3.11 -31.17
N THR A 25 7.47 -2.90 -32.25
CA THR A 25 6.23 -3.60 -32.58
C THR A 25 5.08 -3.65 -31.57
N ILE A 26 3.97 -3.05 -32.00
CA ILE A 26 2.61 -3.44 -31.62
C ILE A 26 2.41 -4.94 -31.91
N THR A 27 2.76 -5.80 -30.96
CA THR A 27 2.26 -7.17 -30.91
C THR A 27 2.11 -7.56 -29.45
N LYS A 28 0.86 -7.66 -29.01
CA LYS A 28 0.25 -8.77 -28.27
C LYS A 28 -0.88 -8.20 -27.40
N PRO A 29 -2.14 -8.65 -27.55
CA PRO A 29 -3.17 -8.25 -26.61
C PRO A 29 -2.68 -8.60 -25.21
N ARG A 30 -2.55 -7.60 -24.34
CA ARG A 30 -2.29 -7.85 -22.93
C ARG A 30 -3.49 -8.64 -22.43
N LYS A 31 -3.33 -9.96 -22.34
CA LYS A 31 -4.18 -10.81 -21.54
C LYS A 31 -3.91 -10.37 -20.10
N CYS A 32 -4.60 -9.31 -19.67
CA CYS A 32 -4.64 -8.87 -18.28
C CYS A 32 -5.51 -9.86 -17.53
N VAL A 33 -4.98 -11.06 -17.33
CA VAL A 33 -5.32 -11.85 -16.14
C VAL A 33 -4.03 -11.91 -15.35
N ALA A 34 -3.56 -10.72 -14.93
CA ALA A 34 -2.81 -10.68 -13.70
C ALA A 34 -3.74 -11.29 -12.67
N SER A 35 -3.30 -12.34 -11.98
CA SER A 35 -3.96 -12.77 -10.75
C SER A 35 -3.87 -11.57 -9.82
N ILE A 36 -4.89 -10.71 -9.86
CA ILE A 36 -5.07 -9.64 -8.87
C ILE A 36 -5.43 -10.43 -7.63
N LYS A 37 -4.42 -10.83 -6.87
CA LYS A 37 -4.61 -11.14 -5.46
C LYS A 37 -5.17 -9.83 -4.91
N ALA A 38 -6.49 -9.78 -4.75
CA ALA A 38 -7.16 -8.64 -4.17
C ALA A 38 -6.69 -8.59 -2.72
N GLU A 39 -5.60 -7.85 -2.49
CA GLU A 39 -5.06 -7.67 -1.17
C GLU A 39 -6.08 -6.86 -0.36
N LYS A 40 -6.46 -7.42 0.77
CA LYS A 40 -7.53 -6.88 1.61
C LYS A 40 -7.02 -5.62 2.30
N PRO A 41 -7.88 -4.60 2.49
CA PRO A 41 -7.50 -3.41 3.24
C PRO A 41 -7.24 -3.76 4.72
N LEU A 42 -6.39 -2.96 5.37
CA LEU A 42 -6.10 -3.10 6.79
C LEU A 42 -7.32 -2.66 7.62
N ILE A 43 -7.72 -3.47 8.61
CA ILE A 43 -8.78 -3.08 9.54
C ILE A 43 -8.18 -2.55 10.83
N VAL A 44 -8.66 -1.38 11.25
CA VAL A 44 -8.28 -0.74 12.50
C VAL A 44 -9.53 -0.41 13.28
N VAL A 45 -9.63 -0.93 14.50
CA VAL A 45 -10.75 -0.66 15.42
C VAL A 45 -10.20 0.05 16.65
N ASN A 46 -10.65 1.27 16.91
CA ASN A 46 -10.15 2.14 17.99
C ASN A 46 -8.61 2.13 18.09
N ASP A 47 -7.95 2.38 16.95
CA ASP A 47 -6.50 2.43 16.79
C ASP A 47 -5.73 1.10 16.98
N SER A 48 -6.44 -0.01 17.17
CA SER A 48 -5.86 -1.36 17.19
C SER A 48 -6.04 -2.06 15.85
N ILE A 49 -4.94 -2.62 15.32
CA ILE A 49 -4.94 -3.40 14.06
C ILE A 49 -5.45 -4.80 14.34
N LEU A 50 -6.50 -5.21 13.63
CA LEU A 50 -7.18 -6.49 13.83
C LEU A 50 -7.31 -7.29 12.53
N LYS A 51 -7.52 -8.60 12.68
CA LYS A 51 -7.86 -9.50 11.57
C LYS A 51 -9.23 -9.14 10.97
N TYR A 52 -9.40 -9.49 9.70
CA TYR A 52 -10.62 -9.17 8.94
C TYR A 52 -11.90 -9.78 9.54
N GLU A 53 -11.77 -10.93 10.19
CA GLU A 53 -12.85 -11.68 10.87
C GLU A 53 -13.55 -10.86 11.96
N VAL A 54 -12.89 -9.84 12.52
CA VAL A 54 -13.51 -8.99 13.56
C VAL A 54 -14.76 -8.27 13.06
N MET A 55 -14.86 -8.01 11.76
CA MET A 55 -16.01 -7.31 11.16
C MET A 55 -17.31 -8.10 11.33
N GLU A 56 -17.23 -9.43 11.38
CA GLU A 56 -18.38 -10.31 11.62
C GLU A 56 -18.76 -10.39 13.10
N TYR A 57 -17.83 -10.04 14.00
CA TYR A 57 -18.03 -10.13 15.45
C TYR A 57 -18.56 -8.83 16.07
N ILE A 58 -18.30 -7.68 15.43
CA ILE A 58 -18.76 -6.38 15.90
C ILE A 58 -20.21 -6.18 15.47
N ASN A 59 -21.08 -5.79 16.41
CA ASN A 59 -22.45 -5.44 16.07
C ASN A 59 -22.47 -4.07 15.38
N PRO A 60 -23.26 -3.90 14.30
CA PRO A 60 -23.34 -2.62 13.59
C PRO A 60 -23.85 -1.47 14.49
N ASP A 61 -24.71 -1.75 15.46
CA ASP A 61 -25.25 -0.75 16.40
C ASP A 61 -24.18 -0.16 17.33
N ASP A 62 -23.11 -0.91 17.58
CA ASP A 62 -22.00 -0.50 18.44
C ASP A 62 -21.03 0.47 17.71
N ILE A 63 -21.17 0.61 16.38
CA ILE A 63 -20.32 1.45 15.53
C ILE A 63 -20.76 2.92 15.66
N GLU A 64 -19.78 3.79 15.83
CA GLU A 64 -19.96 5.24 15.81
C GLU A 64 -19.72 5.79 14.41
N SER A 65 -18.58 5.44 13.81
CA SER A 65 -18.22 5.88 12.46
C SER A 65 -17.26 4.91 11.80
N VAL A 66 -17.31 4.89 10.46
CA VAL A 66 -16.37 4.17 9.61
C VAL A 66 -15.70 5.18 8.70
N THR A 67 -14.38 5.28 8.80
CA THR A 67 -13.56 6.15 7.96
C THR A 67 -12.65 5.30 7.10
N VAL A 68 -12.64 5.55 5.80
CA VAL A 68 -11.75 4.85 4.86
C VAL A 68 -10.60 5.78 4.48
N TRP A 69 -9.37 5.37 4.80
CA TRP A 69 -8.15 6.04 4.36
C TRP A 69 -7.58 5.35 3.14
N LYS A 70 -7.29 6.14 2.10
CA LYS A 70 -6.80 5.68 0.80
C LYS A 70 -5.41 6.25 0.52
N ASP A 71 -4.67 5.54 -0.33
CA ASP A 71 -3.39 5.94 -0.91
C ASP A 71 -2.39 6.48 0.14
N LYS A 72 -1.96 7.74 -0.02
CA LYS A 72 -0.91 8.38 0.77
C LYS A 72 -1.23 8.42 2.26
N LYS A 73 -2.47 8.73 2.64
CA LYS A 73 -2.87 8.87 4.06
C LYS A 73 -2.80 7.54 4.81
N ALA A 74 -3.15 6.45 4.14
CA ALA A 74 -3.08 5.11 4.71
C ALA A 74 -1.61 4.64 4.89
N MET A 75 -0.77 4.91 3.88
CA MET A 75 0.65 4.59 3.95
C MET A 75 1.42 5.42 4.99
N GLU A 76 1.05 6.68 5.18
CA GLU A 76 1.69 7.56 6.18
C GLU A 76 1.45 7.06 7.61
N LEU A 77 0.26 6.55 7.91
CA LEU A 77 -0.13 6.12 9.25
C LEU A 77 0.24 4.66 9.55
N TYR A 78 0.19 3.77 8.56
CA TYR A 78 0.37 2.32 8.76
C TYR A 78 1.44 1.68 7.88
N GLY A 79 2.23 2.49 7.15
CA GLY A 79 3.33 2.02 6.32
C GLY A 79 2.89 1.08 5.19
N GLU A 80 3.72 0.09 4.88
CA GLU A 80 3.46 -0.89 3.82
C GLU A 80 2.16 -1.68 4.04
N LYS A 81 1.76 -1.90 5.30
CA LYS A 81 0.52 -2.62 5.64
C LYS A 81 -0.73 -1.82 5.24
N GLY A 82 -0.61 -0.49 5.15
CA GLY A 82 -1.66 0.40 4.66
C GLY A 82 -1.67 0.62 3.14
N LYS A 83 -0.78 -0.03 2.37
CA LYS A 83 -0.67 0.13 0.91
C LYS A 83 -1.99 -0.15 0.17
N PHE A 84 -2.78 -1.09 0.68
CA PHE A 84 -4.08 -1.47 0.10
C PHE A 84 -5.26 -0.71 0.72
N GLY A 85 -4.98 0.37 1.46
CA GLY A 85 -5.96 1.17 2.17
C GLY A 85 -6.22 0.69 3.59
N VAL A 86 -6.81 1.56 4.41
CA VAL A 86 -7.18 1.27 5.80
C VAL A 86 -8.63 1.63 6.05
N ILE A 87 -9.35 0.71 6.70
CA ILE A 87 -10.69 0.94 7.23
C ILE A 87 -10.56 1.18 8.74
N LYS A 88 -10.73 2.43 9.17
CA LYS A 88 -10.77 2.83 10.58
C LYS A 88 -12.22 2.81 11.06
N ILE A 89 -12.46 2.04 12.12
CA ILE A 89 -13.76 1.90 12.77
C ILE A 89 -13.63 2.47 14.18
N THR A 90 -14.51 3.42 14.49
CA THR A 90 -14.66 3.96 15.84
C THR A 90 -15.94 3.39 16.44
N THR A 91 -15.88 2.90 17.68
CA THR A 91 -17.03 2.27 18.37
C THR A 91 -17.45 3.10 19.58
N LYS A 92 -18.75 3.21 19.84
CA LYS A 92 -19.30 4.03 20.95
C LYS A 92 -19.64 3.23 22.22
N ASN A 93 -20.37 2.13 22.09
CA ASN A 93 -21.07 1.48 23.20
C ASN A 93 -20.65 0.01 23.44
N ILE A 94 -19.37 -0.31 23.21
CA ILE A 94 -18.88 -1.67 23.49
C ILE A 94 -18.47 -1.80 24.96
N SER A 95 -18.99 -2.83 25.63
CA SER A 95 -18.55 -3.17 26.98
C SER A 95 -17.06 -3.50 27.04
N LYS A 96 -16.36 -3.07 28.10
CA LYS A 96 -14.93 -3.35 28.29
C LYS A 96 -14.59 -4.85 28.18
N ARG A 97 -15.46 -5.71 28.74
CA ARG A 97 -15.31 -7.18 28.66
C ARG A 97 -15.33 -7.68 27.21
N LYS A 98 -16.25 -7.17 26.38
CA LYS A 98 -16.34 -7.50 24.95
C LYS A 98 -15.11 -7.00 24.17
N LEU A 99 -14.64 -5.77 24.44
CA LEU A 99 -13.41 -5.23 23.81
C LEU A 99 -12.18 -6.09 24.13
N ILE A 100 -11.98 -6.46 25.40
CA ILE A 100 -10.85 -7.30 25.80
C ILE A 100 -10.89 -8.64 25.07
N LYS A 101 -12.07 -9.24 24.93
CA LYS A 101 -12.23 -10.50 24.19
C LYS A 101 -11.89 -10.33 22.71
N ILE A 102 -12.40 -9.28 22.06
CA ILE A 102 -12.10 -8.96 20.66
C ILE A 102 -10.60 -8.80 20.43
N TYR A 103 -9.93 -7.99 21.26
CA TYR A 103 -8.50 -7.75 21.13
C TYR A 103 -7.66 -8.97 21.50
N LYS A 104 -8.12 -9.86 22.38
CA LYS A 104 -7.40 -11.10 22.65
C LYS A 104 -7.48 -12.08 21.48
N GLU A 105 -8.63 -12.15 20.82
CA GLU A 105 -8.92 -13.14 19.79
C GLU A 105 -8.37 -12.72 18.41
N PHE A 106 -8.54 -11.44 18.05
CA PHE A 106 -8.32 -10.96 16.68
C PHE A 106 -7.12 -10.03 16.54
N LYS A 107 -6.36 -9.77 17.60
CA LYS A 107 -5.15 -8.96 17.50
C LYS A 107 -4.18 -9.65 16.56
N HIS A 108 -3.80 -8.90 15.54
CA HIS A 108 -2.75 -9.34 14.63
C HIS A 108 -1.41 -9.02 15.31
N GLU A 109 -0.66 -10.04 15.72
CA GLU A 109 0.76 -9.85 16.03
C GLU A 109 1.49 -9.52 14.73
N LEU A 110 2.25 -8.44 14.75
CA LEU A 110 2.78 -7.77 13.56
C LEU A 110 4.24 -8.08 13.29
#